data_AF-A0A1W1IAA5-F1
#
_entry.id   AF-A0A1W1IAA5-F1
#
_cell.length_a   1.000
_cell.length_b   1.000
_cell.length_c   1.000
_cell.angle_alpha   90.00
_cell.angle_beta   90.00
_cell.angle_gamma   90.00
#
_symmetry.space_group_name_H-M   'P 1'
#
loop_
_entity.id
_entity.type
_entity.pdbx_description
1 polymer ?
#
loop_
_entity_poly.entity_id
_entity_poly.type
_entity_poly.pdbx_seq_one_letter_code
_entity_poly.pdbx_strand_id
1 'polypeptide(L)'
;MRMKALLNVKELASVLGVSVKSVQRAYRRREIPVHWLCRMALFDLDEVRRAMALNGSRRFDTSVGSHDKDGAAGGASRRRQPAARRVPKPPDGKTGAQFPEEDTEETMSWTCSLGWLRFTVPNASVEETMRLVGGDWVPDEKGFLGYGRGWMCRGSAGGLGRIGSGAKRAPLEVHVDLSQELLSGWTYDQFQAVAQWVFMKQGHFGRIDVALDDRSGVIDVEAVYDAVVAGQCVSHFRKSQLIEGLDVGSGEETGTTLCMGSRQSDTYLRIYDKAAQQQSKGIVVEGPWVRWEMEWKDERAQAVGLALSVLDQDRFQPYIVGVFRTAVDFRDCTREDDPKDRYHAPLLAWWKVLTEGMQRAKLDVVKAVKKIEDVKQWAAKSLAPMLGLLCVHPEAGERWLVSTIIEGVERWRPKHYAFLASGQDVQQVLKKVRWWKPTDGFAAGCASTAP
;
A
#
# COMPACT_ATOMS: atom_id res chain seq x y z
N MET A 1 7.83 -23.14 -10.18
CA MET A 1 8.60 -23.31 -8.93
C MET A 1 7.76 -22.70 -7.81
N ARG A 2 7.19 -23.49 -6.89
CA ARG A 2 6.29 -22.98 -5.83
C ARG A 2 7.11 -22.11 -4.87
N MET A 3 6.90 -20.79 -4.84
CA MET A 3 7.34 -19.98 -3.70
C MET A 3 6.42 -20.33 -2.53
N LYS A 4 6.98 -21.02 -1.54
CA LYS A 4 6.29 -21.54 -0.36
C LYS A 4 6.26 -20.47 0.73
N ALA A 5 5.25 -20.54 1.60
CA ALA A 5 5.13 -19.65 2.75
C ALA A 5 6.40 -19.70 3.61
N LEU A 6 7.07 -18.56 3.75
CA LEU A 6 8.28 -18.40 4.55
C LEU A 6 7.88 -18.01 5.98
N LEU A 7 8.28 -18.81 6.97
CA LEU A 7 8.00 -18.59 8.38
C LEU A 7 9.15 -17.82 9.04
N ASN A 8 8.85 -16.89 9.95
CA ASN A 8 9.88 -16.32 10.83
C ASN A 8 10.29 -17.30 11.94
N VAL A 9 11.34 -16.98 12.70
CA VAL A 9 11.89 -17.87 13.75
C VAL A 9 10.82 -18.28 14.79
N LYS A 10 9.91 -17.36 15.18
CA LYS A 10 8.87 -17.65 16.19
C LYS A 10 7.79 -18.56 15.62
N GLU A 11 7.35 -18.29 14.40
CA GLU A 11 6.36 -19.11 13.69
C GLU A 11 6.89 -20.51 13.43
N LEU A 12 8.14 -20.63 12.95
CA LEU A 12 8.76 -21.94 12.74
C LEU A 12 8.89 -22.72 14.06
N ALA A 13 9.27 -22.05 15.15
CA ALA A 13 9.35 -22.66 16.47
C ALA A 13 7.99 -23.20 16.93
N SER A 14 6.92 -22.42 16.73
CA SER A 14 5.55 -22.81 17.05
C SER A 14 5.09 -24.01 16.21
N VAL A 15 5.32 -23.97 14.90
CA VAL A 15 4.90 -25.03 13.95
C VAL A 15 5.65 -26.34 14.18
N LEU A 16 6.93 -26.28 14.58
CA LEU A 16 7.75 -27.44 14.89
C LEU A 16 7.59 -27.93 16.34
N GLY A 17 6.87 -27.20 17.19
CA GLY A 17 6.73 -27.53 18.61
C GLY A 17 8.06 -27.46 19.40
N VAL A 18 8.99 -26.58 19.00
CA VAL A 18 10.31 -26.43 19.62
C VAL A 18 10.52 -25.02 20.16
N SER A 19 11.54 -24.84 21.00
CA SER A 19 11.89 -23.50 21.48
C SER A 19 12.50 -22.62 20.36
N VAL A 20 12.28 -21.31 20.44
CA VAL A 20 12.95 -20.31 19.57
C VAL A 20 14.47 -20.47 19.59
N LYS A 21 15.06 -20.77 20.76
CA LYS A 21 16.50 -21.00 20.91
C LYS A 21 16.98 -22.23 20.13
N SER A 22 16.14 -23.26 20.00
CA SER A 22 16.44 -24.47 19.24
C SER A 22 16.54 -24.17 17.74
N VAL A 23 15.55 -23.43 17.20
CA VAL A 23 15.59 -22.96 15.80
C VAL A 23 16.82 -22.09 15.57
N GLN A 24 17.10 -21.14 16.47
CA GLN A 24 18.29 -20.28 16.40
C GLN A 24 19.61 -21.02 16.43
N ARG A 25 19.69 -22.12 17.19
CA ARG A 25 20.88 -22.98 17.21
C ARG A 25 21.01 -23.74 15.88
N ALA A 26 19.92 -24.33 15.40
CA ALA A 26 19.91 -25.17 14.20
C ALA A 26 20.38 -24.40 12.96
N TYR A 27 19.85 -23.20 12.69
CA TYR A 27 20.28 -22.45 11.51
C TYR A 27 21.69 -21.85 11.66
N ARG A 28 22.11 -21.46 12.88
CA ARG A 28 23.50 -21.01 13.12
C ARG A 28 24.52 -22.11 12.87
N ARG A 29 24.14 -23.36 13.12
CA ARG A 29 24.93 -24.57 12.81
C ARG A 29 24.76 -25.06 11.38
N ARG A 30 23.98 -24.35 10.55
CA ARG A 30 23.63 -24.74 9.18
C ARG A 30 22.96 -26.12 9.09
N GLU A 31 22.28 -26.55 10.15
CA GLU A 31 21.52 -27.81 10.19
C GLU A 31 20.18 -27.68 9.48
N ILE A 32 19.65 -26.45 9.35
CA ILE A 32 18.43 -26.15 8.59
C ILE A 32 18.68 -24.96 7.65
N PRO A 33 18.07 -24.95 6.46
CA PRO A 33 18.21 -23.86 5.48
C PRO A 33 17.54 -22.59 5.99
N VAL A 34 18.11 -21.43 5.67
CA VAL A 34 17.61 -20.11 6.08
C VAL A 34 17.70 -19.13 4.91
N HIS A 35 16.63 -18.36 4.70
CA HIS A 35 16.58 -17.22 3.79
C HIS A 35 16.67 -15.92 4.59
N TRP A 36 17.47 -14.97 4.11
CA TRP A 36 17.64 -13.69 4.79
C TRP A 36 16.87 -12.59 4.07
N LEU A 37 15.99 -11.91 4.81
CA LEU A 37 15.40 -10.64 4.40
C LEU A 37 15.94 -9.56 5.34
N CYS A 38 16.91 -8.79 4.86
CA CYS A 38 17.72 -7.88 5.70
C CYS A 38 18.35 -8.62 6.90
N ARG A 39 17.92 -8.32 8.14
CA ARG A 39 18.39 -8.97 9.38
C ARG A 39 17.47 -10.10 9.87
N MET A 40 16.39 -10.39 9.14
CA MET A 40 15.40 -11.38 9.53
C MET A 40 15.68 -12.74 8.88
N ALA A 41 15.68 -13.79 9.71
CA ALA A 41 15.78 -15.17 9.28
C ALA A 41 14.37 -15.72 8.98
N LEU A 42 14.19 -16.17 7.73
CA LEU A 42 12.97 -16.74 7.18
C LEU A 42 13.20 -18.18 6.73
N PHE A 43 12.17 -19.03 6.84
CA PHE A 43 12.30 -20.48 6.67
C PHE A 43 11.17 -21.06 5.82
N ASP A 44 11.54 -21.81 4.78
CA ASP A 44 10.61 -22.70 4.07
C ASP A 44 10.36 -23.94 4.93
N LEU A 45 9.12 -24.14 5.39
CA LEU A 45 8.78 -25.24 6.30
C LEU A 45 9.09 -26.62 5.71
N ASP A 46 8.86 -26.83 4.41
CA ASP A 46 9.10 -28.14 3.80
C ASP A 46 10.60 -28.38 3.60
N GLU A 47 11.37 -27.35 3.30
CA GLU A 47 12.83 -27.46 3.20
C GLU A 47 13.48 -27.72 4.56
N VAL A 48 13.00 -27.05 5.61
CA VAL A 48 13.39 -27.34 6.99
C VAL A 48 13.03 -28.77 7.36
N ARG A 49 11.81 -29.26 7.06
CA ARG A 49 11.42 -30.65 7.32
C ARG A 49 12.28 -31.65 6.56
N ARG A 50 12.61 -31.39 5.28
CA ARG A 50 13.54 -32.23 4.50
C ARG A 50 14.93 -32.26 5.12
N ALA A 51 15.48 -31.10 5.50
CA ALA A 51 16.79 -31.01 6.14
C ALA A 51 16.82 -31.72 7.50
N MET A 52 15.75 -31.58 8.31
CA MET A 52 15.60 -32.29 9.58
C MET A 52 15.52 -33.81 9.39
N ALA A 53 14.81 -34.29 8.37
CA ALA A 53 14.74 -35.72 8.04
C ALA A 53 16.11 -36.26 7.60
N LEU A 54 16.84 -35.54 6.73
CA LEU A 54 18.18 -35.92 6.28
C LEU A 54 19.20 -35.97 7.42
N ASN A 55 19.14 -35.01 8.34
CA ASN A 55 20.00 -34.99 9.53
C ASN A 55 19.63 -36.10 10.53
N GLY A 56 18.35 -36.47 10.61
CA GLY A 56 17.88 -37.63 11.35
C GLY A 56 18.45 -38.94 10.79
N SER A 57 18.41 -39.13 9.47
CA SER A 57 18.98 -40.31 8.79
C SER A 57 20.50 -40.39 8.93
N ARG A 58 21.22 -39.27 8.81
CA ARG A 58 22.69 -39.24 9.02
C ARG A 58 23.13 -39.61 10.43
N ARG A 59 22.30 -39.36 11.46
CA ARG A 59 22.59 -39.80 12.84
C ARG A 59 22.37 -41.30 13.06
N PHE A 60 21.55 -41.94 12.24
CA PHE A 60 21.36 -43.40 12.25
C PHE A 60 22.39 -44.13 11.38
N ASP A 61 22.94 -43.50 10.34
CA ASP A 61 23.96 -44.11 9.47
C ASP A 61 25.37 -44.13 10.09
N THR A 62 25.61 -43.33 11.13
CA THR A 62 26.91 -43.29 11.84
C THR A 62 27.05 -44.36 12.94
N SER A 63 26.13 -45.32 13.05
CA SER A 63 26.18 -46.39 14.06
C SER A 63 26.79 -47.70 13.55
N VAL A 64 27.85 -47.64 12.73
CA VAL A 64 28.70 -48.81 12.43
C VAL A 64 30.18 -48.40 12.51
N GLY A 65 30.83 -48.81 13.60
CA GLY A 65 32.29 -48.92 13.72
C GLY A 65 33.03 -47.78 14.44
N SER A 66 33.20 -47.89 15.75
CA SER A 66 34.45 -48.36 16.36
C SER A 66 34.36 -48.30 17.89
N HIS A 67 34.71 -49.41 18.54
CA HIS A 67 35.04 -49.45 19.96
C HIS A 67 36.28 -48.60 20.19
N ASP A 68 36.22 -47.67 21.15
CA ASP A 68 37.35 -47.44 22.05
C ASP A 68 36.87 -47.00 23.43
N LYS A 69 37.53 -47.58 24.42
CA LYS A 69 37.30 -47.45 25.85
C LYS A 69 37.94 -46.16 26.35
N ASP A 70 37.27 -45.51 27.31
CA ASP A 70 37.79 -44.81 28.50
C ASP A 70 36.62 -43.96 29.02
N GLY A 71 36.12 -44.10 30.24
CA GLY A 71 36.82 -44.13 31.52
C GLY A 71 36.17 -43.03 32.36
N ALA A 72 35.38 -43.40 33.37
CA ALA A 72 34.54 -42.51 34.15
C ALA A 72 35.32 -41.66 35.18
N ALA A 73 34.89 -40.42 35.37
CA ALA A 73 34.95 -39.65 36.62
C ALA A 73 33.87 -38.55 36.51
N GLY A 74 32.88 -38.39 37.38
CA GLY A 74 32.96 -38.35 38.84
C GLY A 74 32.81 -36.88 39.28
N GLY A 75 31.58 -36.44 39.61
CA GLY A 75 31.36 -35.06 40.05
C GLY A 75 29.92 -34.79 40.50
N ALA A 76 29.69 -34.93 41.79
CA ALA A 76 28.39 -34.99 42.44
C ALA A 76 27.63 -33.64 42.54
N SER A 77 26.32 -33.74 42.32
CA SER A 77 25.21 -33.19 43.10
C SER A 77 25.51 -32.07 44.12
N ARG A 78 24.91 -30.89 43.90
CA ARG A 78 24.37 -30.07 45.00
C ARG A 78 22.95 -29.63 44.69
N ARG A 79 22.03 -30.29 45.40
CA ARG A 79 20.62 -29.97 45.57
C ARG A 79 20.50 -28.82 46.57
N ARG A 80 19.70 -27.78 46.27
CA ARG A 80 19.01 -26.97 47.28
C ARG A 80 17.54 -26.80 46.88
N GLN A 81 16.67 -27.09 47.83
CA GLN A 81 15.22 -27.00 47.81
C GLN A 81 14.73 -25.55 48.09
N PRO A 82 13.43 -25.25 47.90
CA PRO A 82 12.91 -23.91 47.64
C PRO A 82 12.43 -23.19 48.91
N ALA A 83 12.31 -21.86 48.84
CA ALA A 83 11.65 -21.06 49.88
C ALA A 83 10.55 -20.15 49.30
N ALA A 84 9.53 -19.97 50.13
CA ALA A 84 8.16 -19.51 49.90
C ALA A 84 7.92 -18.10 49.30
N ARG A 85 6.69 -17.98 48.77
CA ARG A 85 5.91 -16.78 48.39
C ARG A 85 6.04 -15.60 49.36
N ARG A 86 6.08 -14.38 48.80
CA ARG A 86 5.35 -13.20 49.31
C ARG A 86 4.80 -12.35 48.14
N VAL A 87 3.55 -11.97 48.27
CA VAL A 87 2.80 -11.02 47.41
C VAL A 87 2.89 -9.63 48.05
N PRO A 88 3.07 -8.54 47.29
CA PRO A 88 2.68 -7.21 47.74
C PRO A 88 1.34 -6.77 47.09
N LYS A 89 0.48 -6.20 47.93
CA LYS A 89 -0.77 -5.48 47.59
C LYS A 89 -0.45 -4.14 46.87
N PRO A 90 -1.37 -3.58 46.08
CA PRO A 90 -1.18 -2.29 45.41
C PRO A 90 -1.49 -1.11 46.35
N PRO A 91 -0.92 0.08 46.14
CA PRO A 91 -1.41 1.30 46.76
C PRO A 91 -2.53 1.95 45.92
N ASP A 92 -3.57 2.42 46.60
CA ASP A 92 -4.69 3.17 46.07
C ASP A 92 -4.34 4.67 45.94
N GLY A 93 -4.81 5.30 44.85
CA GLY A 93 -5.50 6.60 44.96
C GLY A 93 -4.84 7.86 44.37
N LYS A 94 -5.34 8.22 43.18
CA LYS A 94 -5.74 9.59 42.72
C LYS A 94 -4.67 10.68 42.54
N THR A 95 -4.34 10.94 41.27
CA THR A 95 -4.17 12.31 40.74
C THR A 95 -4.56 12.34 39.27
N GLY A 96 -5.23 13.41 38.86
CA GLY A 96 -6.04 13.51 37.64
C GLY A 96 -5.30 13.18 36.35
N ALA A 97 -5.98 12.45 35.47
CA ALA A 97 -5.62 12.31 34.08
C ALA A 97 -5.67 13.69 33.40
N GLN A 98 -4.51 14.24 33.10
CA GLN A 98 -4.34 15.12 31.96
C GLN A 98 -3.73 14.24 30.86
N PHE A 99 -4.51 13.99 29.81
CA PHE A 99 -3.98 13.38 28.59
C PHE A 99 -3.07 14.42 27.93
N PRO A 100 -1.82 14.10 27.58
CA PRO A 100 -1.02 15.00 26.76
C PRO A 100 -1.69 15.10 25.38
N GLU A 101 -2.06 16.31 24.97
CA GLU A 101 -2.52 16.61 23.61
C GLU A 101 -1.33 16.73 22.62
N GLU A 102 -0.14 16.20 22.94
CA GLU A 102 1.11 16.55 22.23
C GLU A 102 1.54 15.62 21.07
N ASP A 103 0.83 14.53 20.73
CA ASP A 103 1.27 13.63 19.65
C ASP A 103 0.55 13.82 18.29
N THR A 104 -0.38 14.76 18.19
CA THR A 104 -1.21 14.92 16.97
C THR A 104 -0.60 15.81 15.89
N GLU A 105 0.27 16.77 16.23
CA GLU A 105 0.94 17.61 15.21
C GLU A 105 2.12 16.89 14.54
N GLU A 106 2.95 16.16 15.29
CA GLU A 106 4.09 15.40 14.72
C GLU A 106 3.67 14.24 13.81
N THR A 107 2.49 13.65 14.02
CA THR A 107 1.98 12.57 13.17
C THR A 107 1.37 13.07 11.86
N MET A 108 1.02 14.35 11.77
CA MET A 108 0.47 14.96 10.55
C MET A 108 1.56 15.42 9.58
N SER A 109 2.81 15.58 10.02
CA SER A 109 3.91 16.06 9.17
C SER A 109 4.48 14.99 8.23
N TRP A 110 4.31 13.71 8.55
CA TRP A 110 4.90 12.60 7.80
C TRP A 110 3.85 11.54 7.45
N THR A 111 3.56 11.35 6.16
CA THR A 111 2.60 10.32 5.73
C THR A 111 3.22 9.29 4.80
N CYS A 112 2.69 8.07 4.85
CA CYS A 112 3.06 6.97 3.96
C CYS A 112 1.83 6.49 3.21
N SER A 113 1.92 6.22 1.91
CA SER A 113 0.82 5.65 1.13
C SER A 113 1.32 4.70 0.06
N LEU A 114 0.47 3.76 -0.37
CA LEU A 114 0.75 2.94 -1.56
C LEU A 114 0.12 3.59 -2.79
N GLY A 115 0.97 4.01 -3.73
CA GLY A 115 0.60 4.73 -4.95
C GLY A 115 0.10 3.83 -6.08
N TRP A 116 0.47 2.56 -6.07
CA TRP A 116 0.09 1.60 -7.11
C TRP A 116 0.24 0.19 -6.59
N LEU A 117 -0.68 -0.70 -6.96
CA LEU A 117 -0.61 -2.12 -6.63
C LEU A 117 -1.01 -2.95 -7.85
N ARG A 118 -0.06 -3.68 -8.41
CA ARG A 118 -0.27 -4.63 -9.51
C ARG A 118 0.24 -6.00 -9.12
N PHE A 119 -0.62 -7.00 -9.27
CA PHE A 119 -0.27 -8.38 -9.04
C PHE A 119 -1.01 -9.32 -9.99
N THR A 120 -0.48 -10.52 -10.14
CA THR A 120 -1.08 -11.58 -10.94
C THR A 120 -1.10 -12.86 -10.11
N VAL A 121 -2.22 -13.57 -10.13
CA VAL A 121 -2.37 -14.88 -9.50
C VAL A 121 -2.69 -15.94 -10.55
N PRO A 122 -1.97 -17.07 -10.59
CA PRO A 122 -2.09 -18.07 -11.66
C PRO A 122 -3.36 -18.92 -11.59
N ASN A 123 -3.98 -19.02 -10.41
CA ASN A 123 -5.14 -19.87 -10.18
C ASN A 123 -6.09 -19.25 -9.15
N ALA A 124 -6.94 -18.33 -9.61
CA ALA A 124 -7.99 -17.73 -8.81
C ALA A 124 -9.24 -17.48 -9.67
N SER A 125 -10.39 -17.37 -9.02
CA SER A 125 -11.59 -16.86 -9.67
C SER A 125 -11.61 -15.34 -9.63
N VAL A 126 -12.23 -14.72 -10.63
CA VAL A 126 -12.40 -13.27 -10.68
C VAL A 126 -13.27 -12.79 -9.51
N GLU A 127 -14.30 -13.54 -9.16
CA GLU A 127 -15.21 -13.25 -8.04
C GLU A 127 -14.53 -13.37 -6.68
N GLU A 128 -13.62 -14.33 -6.50
CA GLU A 128 -12.76 -14.42 -5.32
C GLU A 128 -11.87 -13.18 -5.22
N THR A 129 -11.24 -12.80 -6.33
CA THR A 129 -10.34 -11.64 -6.40
C THR A 129 -11.07 -10.34 -6.09
N MET A 130 -12.24 -10.12 -6.69
CA MET A 130 -13.09 -8.95 -6.45
C MET A 130 -13.55 -8.83 -4.99
N ARG A 131 -13.89 -9.96 -4.35
CA ARG A 131 -14.25 -9.98 -2.93
C ARG A 131 -13.10 -9.57 -2.03
N LEU A 132 -11.88 -10.01 -2.37
CA LEU A 132 -10.67 -9.66 -1.61
C LEU A 132 -10.33 -8.17 -1.74
N VAL A 133 -10.27 -7.64 -2.96
CA VAL A 133 -9.87 -6.24 -3.20
C VAL A 133 -10.99 -5.25 -2.89
N GLY A 134 -12.24 -5.70 -2.87
CA GLY A 134 -13.41 -4.84 -2.69
C GLY A 134 -13.64 -3.88 -3.86
N GLY A 135 -14.65 -3.02 -3.72
CA GLY A 135 -15.06 -2.08 -4.77
C GLY A 135 -16.20 -2.59 -5.65
N ASP A 136 -16.79 -1.68 -6.43
CA ASP A 136 -17.89 -1.98 -7.33
C ASP A 136 -17.34 -2.23 -8.74
N TRP A 137 -17.08 -3.50 -9.03
CA TRP A 137 -16.56 -3.93 -10.31
C TRP A 137 -17.67 -4.11 -11.33
N VAL A 138 -17.46 -3.58 -12.53
CA VAL A 138 -18.33 -3.79 -13.70
C VAL A 138 -17.54 -4.47 -14.80
N PRO A 139 -18.16 -5.36 -15.60
CA PRO A 139 -17.52 -5.90 -16.80
C PRO A 139 -17.09 -4.78 -17.75
N ASP A 140 -15.90 -4.91 -18.31
CA ASP A 140 -15.41 -4.04 -19.38
C ASP A 140 -15.72 -4.70 -20.74
N GLU A 141 -16.05 -3.89 -21.75
CA GLU A 141 -16.33 -4.37 -23.11
C GLU A 141 -15.08 -4.98 -23.76
N LYS A 142 -13.90 -4.59 -23.28
CA LYS A 142 -12.61 -5.04 -23.80
C LYS A 142 -11.78 -5.72 -22.73
N GLY A 143 -10.98 -6.68 -23.19
CA GLY A 143 -9.85 -7.19 -22.44
C GLY A 143 -8.78 -6.12 -22.17
N PHE A 144 -7.81 -6.46 -21.31
CA PHE A 144 -6.68 -5.58 -20.96
C PHE A 144 -5.40 -6.42 -20.92
N LEU A 145 -4.25 -5.89 -21.33
CA LEU A 145 -2.93 -6.57 -21.29
C LEU A 145 -2.90 -8.03 -21.80
N GLY A 146 -3.68 -8.35 -22.83
CA GLY A 146 -3.73 -9.71 -23.40
C GLY A 146 -4.68 -10.69 -22.69
N TYR A 147 -5.38 -10.25 -21.65
CA TYR A 147 -6.50 -10.98 -21.04
C TYR A 147 -7.77 -10.75 -21.86
N GLY A 148 -8.47 -11.83 -22.24
CA GLY A 148 -9.67 -11.75 -23.09
C GLY A 148 -10.92 -11.20 -22.39
N ARG A 149 -10.95 -11.23 -21.05
CA ARG A 149 -12.03 -10.68 -20.21
C ARG A 149 -11.48 -9.61 -19.30
N GLY A 150 -12.21 -8.50 -19.18
CA GLY A 150 -11.84 -7.36 -18.36
C GLY A 150 -12.96 -6.93 -17.42
N TRP A 151 -12.59 -6.38 -16.27
CA TRP A 151 -13.48 -5.68 -15.37
C TRP A 151 -12.81 -4.40 -14.91
N MET A 152 -13.63 -3.37 -14.69
CA MET A 152 -13.17 -2.08 -14.23
C MET A 152 -13.89 -1.68 -12.94
N CYS A 153 -13.16 -1.01 -12.05
CA CYS A 153 -13.69 -0.35 -10.88
C CYS A 153 -13.25 1.11 -10.93
N ARG A 154 -14.18 2.04 -10.62
CA ARG A 154 -13.86 3.46 -10.46
C ARG A 154 -14.05 3.88 -9.02
N GLY A 155 -12.99 4.44 -8.45
CA GLY A 155 -12.97 4.97 -7.09
C GLY A 155 -13.80 6.24 -6.97
N SER A 156 -14.12 6.60 -5.73
CA SER A 156 -14.80 7.84 -5.40
C SER A 156 -13.96 9.08 -5.72
N ALA A 157 -12.63 8.99 -5.71
CA ALA A 157 -11.75 10.10 -6.10
C ALA A 157 -11.25 10.00 -7.57
N GLY A 158 -11.94 9.24 -8.43
CA GLY A 158 -11.53 9.10 -9.84
C GLY A 158 -10.48 8.01 -10.11
N GLY A 159 -10.07 7.27 -9.09
CA GLY A 159 -9.17 6.12 -9.23
C GLY A 159 -9.68 5.05 -10.18
N LEU A 160 -8.77 4.37 -10.86
CA LEU A 160 -9.05 3.26 -11.76
C LEU A 160 -8.48 1.96 -11.23
N GLY A 161 -9.27 0.91 -11.29
CA GLY A 161 -8.88 -0.46 -11.02
C GLY A 161 -9.26 -1.33 -12.20
N ARG A 162 -8.40 -2.26 -12.57
CA ARG A 162 -8.65 -3.24 -13.64
C ARG A 162 -8.37 -4.64 -13.15
N ILE A 163 -9.26 -5.56 -13.52
CA ILE A 163 -9.04 -7.00 -13.39
C ILE A 163 -9.10 -7.61 -14.79
N GLY A 164 -8.11 -8.44 -15.13
CA GLY A 164 -8.06 -9.20 -16.38
C GLY A 164 -8.06 -10.70 -16.11
N SER A 165 -8.77 -11.48 -16.92
CA SER A 165 -8.69 -12.96 -16.90
C SER A 165 -8.91 -13.57 -18.29
N GLY A 166 -8.65 -14.87 -18.44
CA GLY A 166 -8.84 -15.59 -19.70
C GLY A 166 -7.72 -15.32 -20.71
N ALA A 167 -6.47 -15.27 -20.27
CA ALA A 167 -5.32 -15.22 -21.17
C ALA A 167 -5.21 -16.55 -21.95
N LYS A 168 -4.85 -16.49 -23.24
CA LYS A 168 -4.81 -17.68 -24.13
C LYS A 168 -3.97 -18.84 -23.58
N ARG A 169 -2.84 -18.53 -22.93
CA ARG A 169 -1.90 -19.53 -22.38
C ARG A 169 -2.08 -19.79 -20.88
N ALA A 170 -2.90 -18.99 -20.21
CA ALA A 170 -3.17 -19.12 -18.77
C ALA A 170 -4.63 -18.70 -18.46
N PRO A 171 -5.63 -19.52 -18.82
CA PRO A 171 -7.04 -19.12 -18.74
C PRO A 171 -7.55 -18.85 -17.32
N LEU A 172 -6.93 -19.47 -16.31
CA LEU A 172 -7.25 -19.33 -14.88
C LEU A 172 -6.48 -18.20 -14.18
N GLU A 173 -5.60 -17.52 -14.92
CA GLU A 173 -4.86 -16.39 -14.38
C GLU A 173 -5.78 -15.20 -14.19
N VAL A 174 -5.59 -14.50 -13.08
CA VAL A 174 -6.24 -13.22 -12.79
C VAL A 174 -5.16 -12.18 -12.56
N HIS A 175 -5.20 -11.12 -13.35
CA HIS A 175 -4.34 -9.96 -13.25
C HIS A 175 -5.10 -8.80 -12.65
N VAL A 176 -4.46 -8.07 -11.73
CA VAL A 176 -5.06 -6.95 -11.02
C VAL A 176 -4.12 -5.75 -11.11
N ASP A 177 -4.68 -4.59 -11.42
CA ASP A 177 -3.96 -3.33 -11.55
C ASP A 177 -4.78 -2.20 -10.89
N LEU A 178 -4.27 -1.64 -9.77
CA LEU A 178 -4.96 -0.66 -8.92
C LEU A 178 -4.13 0.62 -8.76
N SER A 179 -4.76 1.76 -9.04
CA SER A 179 -4.19 3.11 -8.85
C SER A 179 -4.33 3.64 -7.41
N GLN A 180 -3.51 4.64 -7.06
CA GLN A 180 -3.46 5.27 -5.74
C GLN A 180 -4.84 5.63 -5.19
N GLU A 181 -5.70 6.26 -5.98
CA GLU A 181 -6.98 6.78 -5.48
C GLU A 181 -7.94 5.65 -5.05
N LEU A 182 -7.84 4.45 -5.63
CA LEU A 182 -8.58 3.27 -5.14
C LEU A 182 -7.98 2.68 -3.87
N LEU A 183 -6.66 2.77 -3.75
CA LEU A 183 -5.90 2.25 -2.62
C LEU A 183 -5.94 3.19 -1.41
N SER A 184 -6.24 4.48 -1.61
CA SER A 184 -6.21 5.53 -0.57
C SER A 184 -7.09 5.23 0.65
N GLY A 185 -8.18 4.46 0.47
CA GLY A 185 -9.07 4.06 1.56
C GLY A 185 -8.66 2.77 2.27
N TRP A 186 -7.55 2.13 1.89
CA TRP A 186 -7.11 0.86 2.46
C TRP A 186 -6.26 1.06 3.70
N THR A 187 -6.57 0.29 4.73
CA THR A 187 -5.74 0.13 5.93
C THR A 187 -4.53 -0.77 5.65
N TYR A 188 -3.53 -0.72 6.54
CA TYR A 188 -2.36 -1.59 6.44
C TYR A 188 -2.76 -3.08 6.43
N ASP A 189 -3.72 -3.46 7.27
CA ASP A 189 -4.22 -4.84 7.35
C ASP A 189 -4.83 -5.31 6.03
N GLN A 190 -5.48 -4.42 5.27
CA GLN A 190 -6.01 -4.76 3.94
C GLN A 190 -4.89 -5.01 2.94
N PHE A 191 -3.86 -4.15 2.91
CA PHE A 191 -2.67 -4.38 2.07
C PHE A 191 -1.96 -5.69 2.45
N GLN A 192 -1.79 -5.95 3.74
CA GLN A 192 -1.19 -7.17 4.23
C GLN A 192 -2.02 -8.40 3.87
N ALA A 193 -3.35 -8.37 4.03
CA ALA A 193 -4.23 -9.47 3.67
C ALA A 193 -4.16 -9.80 2.17
N VAL A 194 -4.14 -8.77 1.31
CA VAL A 194 -3.93 -8.95 -0.14
C VAL A 194 -2.57 -9.56 -0.40
N ALA A 195 -1.51 -9.04 0.24
CA ALA A 195 -0.16 -9.56 0.06
C ALA A 195 -0.06 -11.04 0.43
N GLN A 196 -0.56 -11.43 1.60
CA GLN A 196 -0.62 -12.81 2.06
C GLN A 196 -1.40 -13.71 1.10
N TRP A 197 -2.56 -13.25 0.62
CA TRP A 197 -3.37 -14.00 -0.32
C TRP A 197 -2.67 -14.21 -1.67
N VAL A 198 -1.98 -13.19 -2.21
CA VAL A 198 -1.20 -13.30 -3.45
C VAL A 198 -0.14 -14.39 -3.33
N PHE A 199 0.64 -14.40 -2.24
CA PHE A 199 1.64 -15.46 -2.01
C PHE A 199 1.01 -16.84 -1.80
N MET A 200 -0.09 -16.92 -1.06
CA MET A 200 -0.84 -18.17 -0.87
C MET A 200 -1.29 -18.76 -2.22
N LYS A 201 -1.71 -17.90 -3.16
CA LYS A 201 -2.11 -18.28 -4.53
C LYS A 201 -0.93 -18.48 -5.48
N GLN A 202 0.31 -18.41 -5.00
CA GLN A 202 1.53 -18.48 -5.81
C GLN A 202 1.58 -17.41 -6.90
N GLY A 203 1.01 -16.24 -6.60
CA GLY A 203 1.06 -15.07 -7.44
C GLY A 203 2.36 -14.27 -7.28
N HIS A 204 2.44 -13.20 -8.05
CA HIS A 204 3.56 -12.27 -8.05
C HIS A 204 3.09 -10.83 -8.15
N PHE A 205 3.86 -9.92 -7.58
CA PHE A 205 3.71 -8.48 -7.73
C PHE A 205 4.48 -8.01 -8.96
N GLY A 206 3.78 -7.38 -9.90
CA GLY A 206 4.40 -6.79 -11.09
C GLY A 206 4.74 -5.32 -10.91
N ARG A 207 4.06 -4.62 -9.98
CA ARG A 207 4.36 -3.22 -9.64
C ARG A 207 3.84 -2.88 -8.25
N ILE A 208 4.65 -2.22 -7.45
CA ILE A 208 4.23 -1.56 -6.21
C ILE A 208 4.86 -0.18 -6.18
N ASP A 209 4.05 0.85 -6.00
CA ASP A 209 4.53 2.21 -5.76
C ASP A 209 4.29 2.56 -4.29
N VAL A 210 5.29 3.11 -3.60
CA VAL A 210 5.14 3.68 -2.25
C VAL A 210 5.48 5.15 -2.31
N ALA A 211 4.68 5.97 -1.64
CA ALA A 211 4.89 7.40 -1.47
C ALA A 211 5.14 7.72 0.00
N LEU A 212 6.21 8.48 0.26
CA LEU A 212 6.54 9.09 1.54
C LEU A 212 6.40 10.60 1.39
N ASP A 213 5.60 11.21 2.25
CA ASP A 213 5.27 12.62 2.20
C ASP A 213 5.95 13.39 3.33
N ASP A 214 6.51 14.54 3.00
CA ASP A 214 6.91 15.60 3.92
C ASP A 214 5.90 16.73 3.85
N ARG A 215 5.19 16.96 4.96
CA ARG A 215 4.29 18.11 5.16
C ARG A 215 4.84 19.13 6.16
N SER A 216 6.04 18.90 6.69
CA SER A 216 6.73 19.86 7.56
C SER A 216 7.55 20.89 6.79
N GLY A 217 7.89 20.61 5.54
CA GLY A 217 8.72 21.49 4.72
C GLY A 217 10.19 21.46 5.10
N VAL A 218 10.73 20.27 5.43
CA VAL A 218 12.17 20.10 5.72
C VAL A 218 13.02 20.41 4.50
N ILE A 219 12.52 20.09 3.30
CA ILE A 219 13.18 20.40 2.04
C ILE A 219 12.17 20.51 0.89
N ASP A 220 12.41 21.43 -0.04
CA ASP A 220 11.67 21.54 -1.31
C ASP A 220 12.36 20.74 -2.45
N VAL A 221 11.76 20.73 -3.64
CA VAL A 221 12.25 19.90 -4.76
C VAL A 221 13.54 20.48 -5.35
N GLU A 222 13.63 21.81 -5.37
CA GLU A 222 14.74 22.61 -5.88
C GLU A 222 16.01 22.37 -5.06
N ALA A 223 15.92 22.46 -3.72
CA ALA A 223 17.05 22.20 -2.85
C ALA A 223 17.52 20.73 -2.91
N VAL A 224 16.61 19.78 -3.14
CA VAL A 224 17.01 18.39 -3.43
C VAL A 224 17.79 18.30 -4.74
N TYR A 225 17.34 19.01 -5.78
CA TYR A 225 18.04 19.05 -7.07
C TYR A 225 19.42 19.70 -6.93
N ASP A 226 19.55 20.79 -6.18
CA ASP A 226 20.83 21.45 -5.90
C ASP A 226 21.82 20.51 -5.21
N ALA A 227 21.36 19.69 -4.25
CA ALA A 227 22.21 18.67 -3.61
C ALA A 227 22.68 17.59 -4.61
N VAL A 228 21.86 17.24 -5.62
CA VAL A 228 22.26 16.34 -6.71
C VAL A 228 23.33 17.00 -7.59
N VAL A 229 23.16 18.27 -7.93
CA VAL A 229 24.12 19.06 -8.72
C VAL A 229 25.45 19.20 -7.97
N ALA A 230 25.41 19.44 -6.66
CA ALA A 230 26.58 19.54 -5.78
C ALA A 230 27.35 18.22 -5.59
N GLY A 231 26.82 17.08 -6.06
CA GLY A 231 27.49 15.79 -5.91
C GLY A 231 27.25 15.10 -4.56
N GLN A 232 26.35 15.64 -3.73
CA GLN A 232 26.01 15.11 -2.40
C GLN A 232 25.06 13.91 -2.45
N CYS A 233 24.54 13.57 -3.63
CA CYS A 233 23.64 12.45 -3.85
C CYS A 233 24.42 11.15 -4.16
N VAL A 234 24.38 10.19 -3.23
CA VAL A 234 24.86 8.82 -3.43
C VAL A 234 23.69 7.96 -3.89
N SER A 235 23.75 7.47 -5.12
CA SER A 235 22.57 6.89 -5.78
C SER A 235 22.91 5.73 -6.71
N HIS A 236 21.98 4.79 -6.83
CA HIS A 236 22.02 3.75 -7.86
C HIS A 236 21.53 4.26 -9.22
N PHE A 237 20.79 5.37 -9.25
CA PHE A 237 20.32 5.98 -10.48
C PHE A 237 21.48 6.65 -11.22
N ARG A 238 21.48 6.54 -12.55
CA ARG A 238 22.51 7.16 -13.42
C ARG A 238 22.07 8.47 -14.05
N LYS A 239 20.75 8.69 -14.14
CA LYS A 239 20.14 9.86 -14.78
C LYS A 239 19.07 10.42 -13.88
N SER A 240 19.03 11.74 -13.78
CA SER A 240 17.92 12.51 -13.24
C SER A 240 17.37 13.46 -14.31
N GLN A 241 16.11 13.86 -14.14
CA GLN A 241 15.43 14.84 -14.98
C GLN A 241 14.60 15.74 -14.08
N LEU A 242 14.85 17.05 -14.14
CA LEU A 242 13.98 18.06 -13.55
C LEU A 242 12.89 18.41 -14.57
N ILE A 243 11.64 18.41 -14.14
CA ILE A 243 10.46 18.74 -14.94
C ILE A 243 9.74 19.88 -14.22
N GLU A 244 9.67 21.03 -14.87
CA GLU A 244 8.98 22.22 -14.39
C GLU A 244 7.72 22.42 -15.24
N GLY A 245 6.58 22.58 -14.58
CA GLY A 245 5.32 22.83 -15.24
C GLY A 245 5.01 24.33 -15.27
N LEU A 246 4.39 24.80 -16.36
CA LEU A 246 3.88 26.16 -16.50
C LEU A 246 2.47 26.10 -17.08
N ASP A 247 1.52 26.79 -16.45
CA ASP A 247 0.20 27.01 -17.04
C ASP A 247 0.28 28.14 -18.07
N VAL A 248 0.02 27.80 -19.34
CA VAL A 248 0.18 28.75 -20.45
C VAL A 248 -0.86 29.89 -20.41
N GLY A 249 -2.01 29.68 -19.78
CA GLY A 249 -3.08 30.67 -19.72
C GLY A 249 -2.82 31.75 -18.67
N SER A 250 -2.38 31.35 -17.49
CA SER A 250 -2.11 32.22 -16.34
C SER A 250 -0.66 32.66 -16.24
N GLY A 251 0.28 31.91 -16.81
CA GLY A 251 1.72 32.09 -16.63
C GLY A 251 2.25 31.62 -15.28
N GLU A 252 1.42 30.94 -14.47
CA GLU A 252 1.82 30.43 -13.16
C GLU A 252 2.55 29.09 -13.28
N GLU A 253 3.56 28.89 -12.45
CA GLU A 253 4.25 27.61 -12.33
C GLU A 253 3.29 26.57 -11.71
N THR A 254 3.21 25.39 -12.32
CA THR A 254 2.31 24.30 -11.89
C THR A 254 3.01 23.24 -11.03
N GLY A 255 4.25 23.53 -10.64
CA GLY A 255 5.06 22.74 -9.73
C GLY A 255 6.26 22.06 -10.38
N THR A 256 7.21 21.67 -9.53
CA THR A 256 8.48 21.05 -9.91
C THR A 256 8.48 19.57 -9.59
N THR A 257 9.06 18.76 -10.47
CA THR A 257 9.22 17.31 -10.30
C THR A 257 10.63 16.87 -10.68
N LEU A 258 11.37 16.33 -9.71
CA LEU A 258 12.63 15.64 -9.94
C LEU A 258 12.39 14.14 -10.12
N CYS A 259 12.69 13.64 -11.30
CA CYS A 259 12.65 12.22 -11.64
C CYS A 259 14.07 11.62 -11.61
N MET A 260 14.22 10.40 -11.08
CA MET A 260 15.47 9.63 -11.17
C MET A 260 15.23 8.22 -11.71
N GLY A 261 16.02 7.81 -12.70
CA GLY A 261 15.85 6.55 -13.41
C GLY A 261 14.89 6.65 -14.60
N SER A 262 14.35 5.51 -15.05
CA SER A 262 13.44 5.42 -16.20
C SER A 262 12.15 4.70 -15.81
N ARG A 263 11.02 5.09 -16.41
CA ARG A 263 9.77 4.32 -16.27
C ARG A 263 9.85 2.91 -16.86
N GLN A 264 10.87 2.60 -17.66
CA GLN A 264 11.08 1.26 -18.19
C GLN A 264 11.94 0.38 -17.27
N SER A 265 12.58 0.94 -16.23
CA SER A 265 13.39 0.17 -15.28
C SER A 265 12.56 -0.35 -14.09
N ASP A 266 13.13 -1.31 -13.36
CA ASP A 266 12.53 -1.94 -12.18
C ASP A 266 12.42 -1.01 -10.96
N THR A 267 13.07 0.15 -11.02
CA THR A 267 13.04 1.16 -9.97
C THR A 267 13.03 2.54 -10.62
N TYR A 268 12.10 3.39 -10.20
CA TYR A 268 11.95 4.76 -10.68
C TYR A 268 11.46 5.65 -9.55
N LEU A 269 12.19 6.74 -9.28
CA LEU A 269 11.88 7.68 -8.21
C LEU A 269 11.33 8.98 -8.78
N ARG A 270 10.28 9.51 -8.16
CA ARG A 270 9.73 10.85 -8.39
C ARG A 270 9.71 11.61 -7.08
N ILE A 271 10.22 12.83 -7.08
CA ILE A 271 10.18 13.77 -5.96
C ILE A 271 9.52 15.02 -6.49
N TYR A 272 8.37 15.41 -5.93
CA TYR A 272 7.59 16.51 -6.50
C TYR A 272 6.79 17.28 -5.45
N ASP A 273 6.47 18.52 -5.81
CA ASP A 273 5.53 19.34 -5.05
C ASP A 273 4.11 18.77 -5.21
N LYS A 274 3.67 18.08 -4.17
CA LYS A 274 2.35 17.47 -4.10
C LYS A 274 1.28 18.50 -3.78
N ALA A 275 1.60 19.59 -3.08
CA ALA A 275 0.66 20.68 -2.82
C ALA A 275 0.25 21.33 -4.14
N ALA A 276 1.21 21.76 -4.96
CA ALA A 276 0.96 22.31 -6.30
C ALA A 276 0.20 21.31 -7.19
N GLN A 277 0.54 20.01 -7.12
CA GLN A 277 -0.17 18.96 -7.86
C GLN A 277 -1.63 18.77 -7.44
N GLN A 278 -1.99 19.01 -6.18
CA GLN A 278 -3.37 18.96 -5.71
C GLN A 278 -4.12 20.27 -6.02
N GLN A 279 -3.46 21.42 -5.88
CA GLN A 279 -4.02 22.74 -6.20
C GLN A 279 -4.38 22.86 -7.68
N SER A 280 -3.54 22.36 -8.59
CA SER A 280 -3.87 22.28 -10.03
C SER A 280 -5.09 21.40 -10.35
N LYS A 281 -5.51 20.54 -9.41
CA LYS A 281 -6.76 19.76 -9.49
C LYS A 281 -7.95 20.47 -8.82
N GLY A 282 -7.77 21.71 -8.37
CA GLY A 282 -8.77 22.49 -7.64
C GLY A 282 -8.94 22.09 -6.17
N ILE A 283 -7.98 21.36 -5.59
CA ILE A 283 -8.02 20.94 -4.20
C ILE A 283 -7.22 21.93 -3.36
N VAL A 284 -7.88 22.54 -2.37
CA VAL A 284 -7.22 23.44 -1.41
C VAL A 284 -6.27 22.62 -0.53
N VAL A 285 -5.00 23.00 -0.52
CA VAL A 285 -3.96 22.41 0.34
C VAL A 285 -3.33 23.53 1.15
N GLU A 286 -3.23 23.31 2.47
CA GLU A 286 -2.55 24.19 3.40
C GLU A 286 -1.14 23.66 3.69
N GLY A 287 -0.15 24.55 3.63
CA GLY A 287 1.25 24.24 3.96
C GLY A 287 2.04 23.51 2.86
N PRO A 288 3.33 23.27 3.11
CA PRO A 288 4.20 22.54 2.19
C PRO A 288 3.78 21.08 2.10
N TRP A 289 3.94 20.47 0.92
CA TRP A 289 3.74 19.03 0.75
C TRP A 289 4.64 18.51 -0.37
N VAL A 290 5.77 17.91 0.01
CA VAL A 290 6.69 17.26 -0.93
C VAL A 290 6.53 15.74 -0.85
N ARG A 291 6.35 15.10 -2.00
CA ARG A 291 6.16 13.65 -2.08
C ARG A 291 7.36 12.96 -2.74
N TRP A 292 7.87 11.94 -2.06
CA TRP A 292 8.87 11.00 -2.54
C TRP A 292 8.19 9.68 -2.92
N GLU A 293 8.05 9.42 -4.20
CA GLU A 293 7.31 8.27 -4.73
C GLU A 293 8.25 7.33 -5.48
N MET A 294 8.41 6.12 -4.94
CA MET A 294 9.24 5.07 -5.54
C MET A 294 8.35 4.02 -6.19
N GLU A 295 8.53 3.82 -7.49
CA GLU A 295 7.91 2.78 -8.30
C GLU A 295 8.86 1.60 -8.42
N TRP A 296 8.46 0.44 -7.90
CA TRP A 296 9.18 -0.81 -8.07
C TRP A 296 8.42 -1.76 -8.98
N LYS A 297 9.15 -2.54 -9.80
CA LYS A 297 8.58 -3.58 -10.67
C LYS A 297 9.22 -4.93 -10.42
N ASP A 298 8.54 -5.97 -10.89
CA ASP A 298 9.02 -7.34 -10.97
C ASP A 298 9.67 -7.81 -9.64
N GLU A 299 10.94 -8.20 -9.64
CA GLU A 299 11.61 -8.72 -8.44
C GLU A 299 11.62 -7.73 -7.26
N ARG A 300 11.73 -6.43 -7.54
CA ARG A 300 11.70 -5.39 -6.50
C ARG A 300 10.31 -5.23 -5.91
N ALA A 301 9.28 -5.24 -6.77
CA ALA A 301 7.88 -5.24 -6.33
C ALA A 301 7.57 -6.50 -5.50
N GLN A 302 8.07 -7.66 -5.92
CA GLN A 302 7.91 -8.92 -5.21
C GLN A 302 8.53 -8.89 -3.81
N ALA A 303 9.71 -8.28 -3.66
CA ALA A 303 10.37 -8.12 -2.36
C ALA A 303 9.58 -7.21 -1.41
N VAL A 304 9.04 -6.09 -1.92
CA VAL A 304 8.19 -5.19 -1.13
C VAL A 304 6.87 -5.88 -0.76
N GLY A 305 6.26 -6.62 -1.68
CA GLY A 305 5.07 -7.43 -1.42
C GLY A 305 5.32 -8.47 -0.32
N LEU A 306 6.48 -9.13 -0.33
CA LEU A 306 6.86 -10.09 0.71
C LEU A 306 6.95 -9.39 2.07
N ALA A 307 7.59 -8.22 2.13
CA ALA A 307 7.67 -7.43 3.36
C ALA A 307 6.28 -7.06 3.89
N LEU A 308 5.37 -6.58 3.03
CA LEU A 308 3.97 -6.30 3.41
C LEU A 308 3.25 -7.53 3.99
N SER A 309 3.51 -8.72 3.43
CA SER A 309 2.84 -9.95 3.85
C SER A 309 3.26 -10.46 5.24
N VAL A 310 4.46 -10.10 5.72
CA VAL A 310 5.06 -10.66 6.95
C VAL A 310 5.34 -9.64 8.06
N LEU A 311 5.50 -8.36 7.72
CA LEU A 311 5.79 -7.31 8.69
C LEU A 311 4.48 -6.65 9.13
N ASP A 312 4.38 -6.28 10.41
CA ASP A 312 3.38 -5.30 10.82
C ASP A 312 3.82 -3.89 10.39
N GLN A 313 2.90 -2.93 10.49
CA GLN A 313 3.13 -1.55 10.05
C GLN A 313 4.36 -0.91 10.70
N ASP A 314 4.52 -1.09 12.02
CA ASP A 314 5.62 -0.51 12.79
C ASP A 314 7.00 -1.03 12.33
N ARG A 315 7.08 -2.25 11.78
CA ARG A 315 8.30 -2.80 11.19
C ARG A 315 8.42 -2.53 9.70
N PHE A 316 7.30 -2.43 8.98
CA PHE A 316 7.29 -2.13 7.55
C PHE A 316 7.76 -0.72 7.26
N GLN A 317 7.37 0.27 8.08
CA GLN A 317 7.75 1.65 7.86
C GLN A 317 9.27 1.88 7.88
N PRO A 318 10.02 1.48 8.93
CA PRO A 318 11.48 1.64 8.91
C PRO A 318 12.16 0.77 7.85
N TYR A 319 11.57 -0.38 7.50
CA TYR A 319 12.05 -1.19 6.39
C TYR A 319 11.95 -0.44 5.06
N ILE A 320 10.79 0.13 4.73
CA ILE A 320 10.57 0.77 3.42
C ILE A 320 11.41 2.05 3.28
N VAL A 321 11.56 2.84 4.34
CA VAL A 321 12.51 3.97 4.35
C VAL A 321 13.94 3.49 4.11
N GLY A 322 14.33 2.37 4.73
CA GLY A 322 15.62 1.73 4.44
C GLY A 322 15.79 1.38 2.96
N VAL A 323 14.75 0.82 2.32
CA VAL A 323 14.76 0.52 0.88
C VAL A 323 14.91 1.81 0.04
N PHE A 324 14.20 2.89 0.37
CA PHE A 324 14.39 4.20 -0.28
C PHE A 324 15.84 4.67 -0.18
N ARG A 325 16.43 4.59 1.02
CA ARG A 325 17.82 5.00 1.27
C ARG A 325 18.85 4.17 0.52
N THR A 326 18.55 2.92 0.17
CA THR A 326 19.44 2.14 -0.70
C THR A 326 19.43 2.62 -2.15
N ALA A 327 18.36 3.28 -2.59
CA ALA A 327 18.26 3.81 -3.95
C ALA A 327 18.89 5.21 -4.05
N VAL A 328 18.70 6.04 -3.03
CA VAL A 328 19.22 7.40 -2.93
C VAL A 328 19.53 7.76 -1.48
N ASP A 329 20.72 8.29 -1.20
CA ASP A 329 21.16 8.73 0.13
C ASP A 329 21.93 10.06 -0.03
N PHE A 330 21.55 11.09 0.73
CA PHE A 330 22.19 12.40 0.65
C PHE A 330 23.20 12.58 1.78
N ARG A 331 24.45 12.85 1.40
CA ARG A 331 25.60 12.83 2.30
C ARG A 331 26.48 14.04 2.11
N ASP A 332 27.15 14.42 3.18
CA ASP A 332 28.13 15.49 3.20
C ASP A 332 29.41 15.02 2.48
N CYS A 333 29.37 15.08 1.15
CA CYS A 333 30.41 14.65 0.25
C CYS A 333 30.33 15.42 -1.07
N THR A 334 31.38 15.34 -1.86
CA THR A 334 31.50 15.93 -3.19
C THR A 334 31.56 14.85 -4.27
N ARG A 335 31.57 15.26 -5.53
CA ARG A 335 31.63 14.33 -6.67
C ARG A 335 33.01 13.73 -6.84
N GLU A 336 34.02 14.46 -6.38
CA GLU A 336 35.45 14.19 -6.49
C GLU A 336 35.93 13.18 -5.43
N ASP A 337 35.19 13.02 -4.34
CA ASP A 337 35.51 12.06 -3.27
C ASP A 337 35.50 10.61 -3.77
N ASP A 338 36.33 9.77 -3.12
CA ASP A 338 36.34 8.33 -3.41
C ASP A 338 34.94 7.72 -3.22
N PRO A 339 34.44 6.91 -4.17
CA PRO A 339 33.11 6.33 -4.08
C PRO A 339 32.83 5.60 -2.77
N LYS A 340 33.82 4.91 -2.18
CA LYS A 340 33.67 4.20 -0.91
C LYS A 340 33.51 5.17 0.25
N ASP A 341 34.28 6.25 0.26
CA ASP A 341 34.22 7.26 1.33
C ASP A 341 32.88 8.00 1.31
N ARG A 342 32.34 8.27 0.12
CA ARG A 342 30.99 8.83 -0.04
C ARG A 342 29.91 7.96 0.62
N TYR A 343 30.01 6.62 0.54
CA TYR A 343 29.08 5.71 1.24
C TYR A 343 29.25 5.67 2.77
N HIS A 344 30.32 6.25 3.32
CA HIS A 344 30.58 6.34 4.75
C HIS A 344 30.48 7.77 5.31
N ALA A 345 30.41 8.77 4.43
CA ALA A 345 30.23 10.16 4.80
C ALA A 345 28.95 10.38 5.63
N PRO A 346 28.96 11.35 6.56
CA PRO A 346 27.77 11.72 7.33
C PRO A 346 26.58 12.07 6.44
N LEU A 347 25.37 11.84 6.95
CA LEU A 347 24.16 12.30 6.26
C LEU A 347 24.07 13.82 6.31
N LEU A 348 23.56 14.44 5.25
CA LEU A 348 23.12 15.83 5.33
C LEU A 348 22.05 15.99 6.41
N ALA A 349 22.07 17.12 7.13
CA ALA A 349 21.19 17.34 8.28
C ALA A 349 19.71 17.21 7.91
N TRP A 350 19.27 17.84 6.82
CA TRP A 350 17.89 17.75 6.33
C TRP A 350 17.51 16.32 5.97
N TRP A 351 18.41 15.55 5.35
CA TRP A 351 18.13 14.17 4.94
C TRP A 351 18.00 13.23 6.13
N LYS A 352 18.79 13.48 7.18
CA LYS A 352 18.64 12.77 8.46
C LYS A 352 17.28 13.04 9.08
N VAL A 353 16.88 14.31 9.22
CA VAL A 353 15.57 14.70 9.78
C VAL A 353 14.43 14.08 8.96
N LEU A 354 14.50 14.22 7.64
CA LEU A 354 13.51 13.68 6.71
C LEU A 354 13.35 12.15 6.87
N THR A 355 14.45 11.40 6.81
CA THR A 355 14.38 9.93 6.87
C THR A 355 14.01 9.41 8.25
N GLU A 356 14.43 10.05 9.34
CA GLU A 356 13.99 9.72 10.71
C GLU A 356 12.50 10.06 10.92
N GLY A 357 12.02 11.17 10.35
CA GLY A 357 10.60 11.53 10.33
C GLY A 357 9.75 10.52 9.57
N MET A 358 10.14 10.19 8.34
CA MET A 358 9.46 9.21 7.50
C MET A 358 9.42 7.80 8.13
N GLN A 359 10.38 7.41 8.98
CA GLN A 359 10.34 6.12 9.69
C GLN A 359 9.20 6.03 10.71
N ARG A 360 8.71 7.17 11.20
CA ARG A 360 7.60 7.28 12.16
C ARG A 360 6.25 7.44 11.48
N ALA A 361 6.23 7.67 10.16
CA ALA A 361 5.00 7.85 9.41
C ALA A 361 4.13 6.59 9.46
N LYS A 362 2.82 6.80 9.53
CA LYS A 362 1.85 5.71 9.40
C LYS A 362 1.25 5.72 8.00
N LEU A 363 0.79 4.55 7.57
CA LEU A 363 0.03 4.44 6.35
C LEU A 363 -1.24 5.29 6.50
N ASP A 364 -1.33 6.32 5.68
CA ASP A 364 -2.42 7.29 5.72
C ASP A 364 -3.64 6.73 4.99
N VAL A 365 -4.78 6.74 5.67
CA VAL A 365 -6.07 6.28 5.14
C VAL A 365 -6.89 7.51 4.79
N VAL A 366 -6.68 8.01 3.57
CA VAL A 366 -7.47 9.11 3.05
C VAL A 366 -8.82 8.58 2.57
N LYS A 367 -9.82 8.62 3.46
CA LYS A 367 -11.21 8.37 3.03
C LYS A 367 -11.65 9.52 2.13
N ALA A 368 -11.71 9.27 0.83
CA ALA A 368 -12.30 10.19 -0.11
C ALA A 368 -13.79 10.38 0.20
N VAL A 369 -14.13 11.46 0.90
CA VAL A 369 -15.50 11.94 1.07
C VAL A 369 -15.90 12.61 -0.25
N LYS A 370 -16.55 11.87 -1.15
CA LYS A 370 -17.22 12.52 -2.28
C LYS A 370 -18.33 13.40 -1.73
N LYS A 371 -18.30 14.69 -2.06
CA LYS A 371 -19.42 15.60 -1.79
C LYS A 371 -20.49 15.39 -2.85
N ILE A 372 -21.73 15.75 -2.54
CA ILE A 372 -22.82 15.74 -3.53
C ILE A 372 -22.51 16.65 -4.72
N GLU A 373 -21.72 17.70 -4.51
CA GLU A 373 -21.31 18.64 -5.55
C GLU A 373 -20.40 17.98 -6.60
N ASP A 374 -19.49 17.09 -6.20
CA ASP A 374 -18.64 16.32 -7.12
C ASP A 374 -19.50 15.43 -8.04
N VAL A 375 -20.58 14.87 -7.49
CA VAL A 375 -21.55 14.06 -8.23
C VAL A 375 -22.31 14.92 -9.24
N LYS A 376 -22.75 16.12 -8.85
CA LYS A 376 -23.43 17.06 -9.76
C LYS A 376 -22.53 17.48 -10.91
N GLN A 377 -21.28 17.87 -10.62
CA GLN A 377 -20.34 18.33 -11.64
C GLN A 377 -20.01 17.21 -12.63
N TRP A 378 -19.79 15.99 -12.14
CA TRP A 378 -19.61 14.82 -13.01
C TRP A 378 -20.84 14.55 -13.87
N ALA A 379 -22.04 14.58 -13.28
CA ALA A 379 -23.29 14.33 -13.99
C ALA A 379 -23.54 15.39 -15.08
N ALA A 380 -23.31 16.67 -14.77
CA ALA A 380 -23.41 17.76 -15.74
C ALA A 380 -22.44 17.56 -16.91
N LYS A 381 -21.17 17.24 -16.63
CA LYS A 381 -20.16 17.06 -17.68
C LYS A 381 -20.36 15.81 -18.53
N SER A 382 -20.82 14.72 -17.91
CA SER A 382 -20.77 13.37 -18.51
C SER A 382 -22.12 12.87 -19.00
N LEU A 383 -23.22 13.33 -18.39
CA LEU A 383 -24.57 12.81 -18.66
C LEU A 383 -25.48 13.86 -19.30
N ALA A 384 -25.23 15.17 -19.12
CA ALA A 384 -26.17 16.21 -19.55
C ALA A 384 -26.61 16.14 -21.03
N PRO A 385 -25.72 15.89 -22.02
CA PRO A 385 -26.16 15.80 -23.42
C PRO A 385 -27.16 14.67 -23.66
N MET A 386 -26.93 13.50 -23.06
CA MET A 386 -27.80 12.33 -23.22
C MET A 386 -29.09 12.46 -22.41
N LEU A 387 -29.03 13.04 -21.21
CA LEU A 387 -30.22 13.36 -20.44
C LEU A 387 -31.09 14.39 -21.19
N GLY A 388 -30.48 15.40 -21.80
CA GLY A 388 -31.16 16.36 -22.67
C GLY A 388 -31.85 15.68 -23.85
N LEU A 389 -31.17 14.76 -24.54
CA LEU A 389 -31.76 13.99 -25.64
C LEU A 389 -32.99 13.17 -25.20
N LEU A 390 -32.92 12.51 -24.03
CA LEU A 390 -34.06 11.77 -23.48
C LEU A 390 -35.25 12.68 -23.16
N CYS A 391 -34.98 13.88 -22.64
CA CYS A 391 -36.03 14.87 -22.35
C CYS A 391 -36.70 15.46 -23.59
N VAL A 392 -36.06 15.45 -24.77
CA VAL A 392 -36.67 15.91 -26.04
C VAL A 392 -37.71 14.92 -26.57
N HIS A 393 -37.78 13.69 -26.02
CA HIS A 393 -38.78 12.68 -26.36
C HIS A 393 -39.67 12.33 -25.16
N PRO A 394 -40.75 13.10 -24.87
CA PRO A 394 -41.51 12.97 -23.63
C PRO A 394 -42.13 11.58 -23.38
N GLU A 395 -42.73 10.98 -24.41
CA GLU A 395 -43.45 9.70 -24.31
C GLU A 395 -42.50 8.51 -24.07
N ALA A 396 -41.36 8.47 -24.78
CA ALA A 396 -40.47 7.32 -24.80
C ALA A 396 -39.18 7.53 -23.98
N GLY A 397 -38.63 8.74 -23.97
CA GLY A 397 -37.37 9.08 -23.33
C GLY A 397 -37.56 9.61 -21.92
N GLU A 398 -38.36 10.66 -21.74
CA GLU A 398 -38.56 11.30 -20.43
C GLU A 398 -39.25 10.35 -19.44
N ARG A 399 -40.36 9.70 -19.84
CA ARG A 399 -41.02 8.70 -18.98
C ARG A 399 -40.09 7.54 -18.60
N TRP A 400 -39.29 7.04 -19.55
CA TRP A 400 -38.31 6.00 -19.27
C TRP A 400 -37.22 6.48 -18.31
N LEU A 401 -36.71 7.70 -18.51
CA LEU A 401 -35.71 8.32 -17.63
C LEU A 401 -36.23 8.44 -16.21
N VAL A 402 -37.45 8.93 -16.03
CA VAL A 402 -38.07 9.09 -14.71
C VAL A 402 -38.30 7.73 -14.05
N SER A 403 -38.82 6.72 -14.77
CA SER A 403 -38.94 5.35 -14.24
C SER A 403 -37.59 4.79 -13.80
N THR A 404 -36.56 4.98 -14.64
CA THR A 404 -35.20 4.50 -14.37
C THR A 404 -34.58 5.15 -13.14
N ILE A 405 -34.84 6.44 -12.91
CA ILE A 405 -34.40 7.15 -11.70
C ILE A 405 -35.05 6.55 -10.46
N ILE A 406 -36.37 6.28 -10.49
CA ILE A 406 -37.12 5.71 -9.36
C ILE A 406 -36.59 4.31 -9.01
N GLU A 407 -36.48 3.43 -10.01
CA GLU A 407 -35.86 2.10 -9.85
C GLU A 407 -34.40 2.20 -9.37
N GLY A 408 -33.69 3.25 -9.76
CA GLY A 408 -32.34 3.55 -9.30
C GLY A 408 -32.28 3.85 -7.80
N VAL A 409 -33.23 4.64 -7.28
CA VAL A 409 -33.31 5.00 -5.86
C VAL A 409 -33.59 3.79 -4.99
N GLU A 410 -34.47 2.88 -5.44
CA GLU A 410 -34.76 1.62 -4.72
C GLU A 410 -33.51 0.73 -4.55
N ARG A 411 -32.51 0.89 -5.42
CA ARG A 411 -31.25 0.13 -5.40
C ARG A 411 -30.12 0.81 -4.62
N TRP A 412 -30.41 1.88 -3.89
CA TRP A 412 -29.40 2.58 -3.11
C TRP A 412 -28.78 1.71 -2.00
N ARG A 413 -27.47 1.52 -2.09
CA ARG A 413 -26.60 0.96 -1.05
C ARG A 413 -26.20 2.00 0.04
N PRO A 414 -25.71 1.57 1.23
CA PRO A 414 -25.28 2.46 2.32
C PRO A 414 -24.39 3.64 1.90
N LYS A 415 -23.48 3.42 0.95
CA LYS A 415 -22.61 4.46 0.37
C LYS A 415 -23.37 5.62 -0.31
N HIS A 416 -24.57 5.39 -0.87
CA HIS A 416 -25.38 6.43 -1.50
C HIS A 416 -26.08 7.29 -0.44
N TYR A 417 -26.53 6.67 0.64
CA TYR A 417 -27.10 7.39 1.78
C TYR A 417 -26.06 8.24 2.52
N ALA A 418 -24.78 7.85 2.49
CA ALA A 418 -23.69 8.62 3.09
C ALA A 418 -23.53 10.01 2.46
N PHE A 419 -24.00 10.24 1.23
CA PHE A 419 -24.02 11.56 0.59
C PHE A 419 -25.08 12.50 1.16
N LEU A 420 -26.09 11.95 1.82
CA LEU A 420 -27.23 12.70 2.37
C LEU A 420 -27.04 13.04 3.85
N ALA A 421 -25.84 12.83 4.40
CA ALA A 421 -25.57 12.88 5.83
C ALA A 421 -25.48 14.32 6.37
N SER A 422 -26.63 14.97 6.50
CA SER A 422 -27.06 15.45 7.82
C SER A 422 -28.08 14.42 8.33
N GLY A 423 -27.95 13.93 9.57
CA GLY A 423 -28.70 12.75 10.06
C GLY A 423 -30.24 12.85 10.03
N GLN A 424 -30.82 14.01 9.70
CA GLN A 424 -32.27 14.22 9.55
C GLN A 424 -32.77 14.05 8.09
N ASP A 425 -31.88 14.03 7.08
CA ASP A 425 -32.27 14.07 5.66
C ASP A 425 -32.64 12.71 5.08
N VAL A 426 -32.01 11.60 5.49
CA VAL A 426 -32.24 10.29 4.84
C VAL A 426 -33.68 9.80 4.98
N GLN A 427 -34.26 9.91 6.19
CA GLN A 427 -35.66 9.52 6.42
C GLN A 427 -36.65 10.50 5.79
N GLN A 428 -36.30 11.78 5.69
CA GLN A 428 -37.12 12.77 4.99
C GLN A 428 -37.07 12.62 3.47
N VAL A 429 -35.90 12.31 2.89
CA VAL A 429 -35.73 12.02 1.46
C VAL A 429 -36.45 10.74 1.09
N LEU A 430 -36.32 9.66 1.88
CA LEU A 430 -37.09 8.43 1.65
C LEU A 430 -38.60 8.67 1.73
N LYS A 431 -39.07 9.51 2.68
CA LYS A 431 -40.47 9.95 2.70
C LYS A 431 -40.81 10.76 1.45
N LYS A 432 -40.02 11.76 1.06
CA LYS A 432 -40.25 12.59 -0.14
C LYS A 432 -40.29 11.76 -1.42
N VAL A 433 -39.34 10.83 -1.63
CA VAL A 433 -39.32 9.91 -2.77
C VAL A 433 -40.55 9.02 -2.78
N ARG A 434 -40.97 8.51 -1.62
CA ARG A 434 -42.19 7.69 -1.48
C ARG A 434 -43.48 8.46 -1.81
N TRP A 435 -43.48 9.78 -1.66
CA TRP A 435 -44.59 10.67 -2.01
C TRP A 435 -44.36 11.45 -3.32
N TRP A 436 -43.23 11.25 -4.00
CA TRP A 436 -42.88 11.96 -5.23
C TRP A 436 -43.63 11.32 -6.39
N LYS A 437 -44.55 12.07 -6.98
CA LYS A 437 -45.29 11.63 -8.16
C LYS A 437 -44.50 12.06 -9.41
N PRO A 438 -44.10 11.09 -10.27
CA PRO A 438 -43.36 11.33 -11.52
C PRO A 438 -44.01 12.38 -12.43
N THR A 439 -45.34 12.46 -12.37
CA THR A 439 -46.17 13.37 -13.17
C THR A 439 -46.04 14.83 -12.78
N ASP A 440 -45.53 15.14 -11.59
CA ASP A 440 -45.62 16.48 -11.00
C ASP A 440 -44.31 17.27 -11.15
N GLY A 441 -43.20 16.64 -11.57
CA GLY A 441 -41.85 17.20 -11.46
C GLY A 441 -41.11 17.52 -12.76
N PHE A 442 -41.49 16.96 -13.90
CA PHE A 442 -40.77 17.17 -15.18
C PHE A 442 -41.54 17.98 -16.23
N ALA A 443 -42.82 18.29 -16.00
CA ALA A 443 -43.65 19.04 -16.96
C ALA A 443 -43.39 20.56 -17.00
N ALA A 444 -42.36 21.07 -16.33
CA ALA A 444 -42.06 22.51 -16.29
C ALA A 444 -40.70 22.79 -16.95
N GLY A 445 -40.70 22.87 -18.29
CA GLY A 445 -39.48 23.24 -19.00
C GLY A 445 -39.43 22.99 -20.50
N CYS A 446 -40.55 22.99 -21.24
CA CYS A 446 -40.48 23.32 -22.66
C CYS A 446 -40.14 24.81 -22.79
N ALA A 447 -38.87 25.16 -22.57
CA ALA A 447 -38.32 26.42 -23.02
C ALA A 447 -38.38 26.39 -24.55
N SER A 448 -39.38 27.09 -25.06
CA SER A 448 -39.42 27.59 -26.43
C SER A 448 -38.10 28.30 -26.73
N THR A 449 -37.26 27.65 -27.52
CA THR A 449 -36.26 28.30 -28.36
C THR A 449 -36.27 27.64 -29.72
N ALA A 450 -37.13 28.17 -30.60
CA ALA A 450 -36.91 28.24 -32.04
C ALA A 450 -37.84 29.32 -32.61
N PRO A 451 -37.41 30.11 -33.61
CA PRO A 451 -36.26 29.88 -34.49
C PRO A 451 -34.97 30.57 -34.04
#